data_AF-A0A6I2G759-F1
#
_entry.id   AF-A0A6I2G759-F1
#
_cell.length_a   1.000
_cell.length_b   1.000
_cell.length_c   1.000
_cell.angle_alpha   90.00
_cell.angle_beta   90.00
_cell.angle_gamma   90.00
#
_symmetry.space_group_name_H-M   'P 1'
#
loop_
_entity.id
_entity.type
_entity.pdbx_description
1 polymer ?
#
loop_
_entity_poly.entity_id
_entity_poly.type
_entity_poly.pdbx_seq_one_letter_code
_entity_poly.pdbx_strand_id
1 'polypeptide(L)' 'MLKGIRRSVILLLAAIAALTVASSTASADGLQIRSGMNGFCLDIQGANPDPAPVVTYPCNGQANQRW' A
#
# COMPACT_ATOMS: atom_id res chain seq x y z
N MET A 1 -45.31 18.48 -6.01
CA MET A 1 -44.72 17.28 -5.37
C MET A 1 -43.42 16.80 -6.04
N LEU A 2 -43.34 16.63 -7.37
CA LEU A 2 -42.11 16.11 -8.04
C LEU A 2 -40.84 16.98 -7.89
N LYS A 3 -40.94 18.31 -7.77
CA LYS A 3 -39.78 19.21 -7.59
C LYS A 3 -39.05 19.02 -6.24
N GLY A 4 -39.78 18.61 -5.20
CA GLY A 4 -39.20 18.30 -3.88
C GLY A 4 -38.42 16.98 -3.91
N ILE A 5 -39.00 15.97 -4.56
CA ILE A 5 -38.38 14.64 -4.73
C ILE A 5 -37.05 14.74 -5.49
N ARG A 6 -36.99 15.53 -6.57
CA ARG A 6 -35.75 15.72 -7.36
C ARG A 6 -34.60 16.34 -6.54
N ARG A 7 -34.89 17.32 -5.69
CA ARG A 7 -33.88 17.96 -4.83
C ARG A 7 -33.36 17.00 -3.76
N SER A 8 -34.24 16.22 -3.13
CA SER A 8 -33.84 15.22 -2.13
C SER A 8 -33.00 14.10 -2.74
N VAL A 9 -33.32 13.64 -3.95
CA VAL A 9 -32.53 12.63 -4.67
C VAL A 9 -31.14 13.16 -5.03
N ILE A 10 -31.03 14.42 -5.49
CA ILE A 10 -29.75 15.06 -5.81
C ILE A 10 -28.86 15.18 -4.56
N LEU A 11 -29.44 15.61 -3.43
CA LEU A 11 -28.70 15.76 -2.17
C LEU A 11 -28.23 14.40 -1.61
N LEU A 12 -29.07 13.36 -1.72
CA LEU A 12 -28.72 12.02 -1.29
C LEU A 12 -27.56 11.43 -2.11
N LEU A 13 -27.60 11.59 -3.44
CA LEU A 13 -26.53 11.12 -4.33
C LEU A 13 -25.19 11.82 -4.06
N ALA A 14 -25.19 13.12 -3.79
CA ALA A 14 -23.98 13.87 -3.45
C ALA A 14 -23.37 13.43 -2.10
N ALA A 15 -24.20 13.12 -1.10
CA ALA A 15 -23.75 12.61 0.19
C ALA A 15 -23.13 11.20 0.07
N ILE A 16 -23.65 10.35 -0.82
CA ILE A 16 -23.11 9.00 -1.08
C ILE A 16 -21.75 9.08 -1.78
N ALA A 17 -21.54 10.03 -2.69
CA ALA A 17 -20.26 10.20 -3.38
C ALA A 17 -19.10 10.58 -2.43
N ALA A 18 -19.37 11.38 -1.40
CA ALA A 18 -18.36 11.83 -0.44
C ALA A 18 -17.81 10.72 0.48
N LEU A 19 -18.50 9.57 0.59
CA LEU A 19 -18.09 8.49 1.49
C LEU A 19 -17.06 7.53 0.87
N THR A 20 -16.74 7.65 -0.41
CA THR A 20 -15.96 6.62 -1.14
C THR A 20 -14.50 6.99 -1.45
N VAL A 21 -14.02 8.16 -1.03
CA VAL A 21 -12.61 8.52 -1.22
C VAL A 21 -11.79 8.03 -0.03
N ALA A 22 -11.60 6.71 0.06
CA ALA A 22 -10.57 6.12 0.90
C ALA A 22 -9.22 6.34 0.21
N SER A 23 -8.52 7.42 0.56
CA SER A 23 -7.16 7.68 0.07
C SER A 23 -6.23 6.58 0.57
N SER A 24 -5.61 5.82 -0.35
CA SER A 24 -4.52 4.91 -0.01
C SER A 24 -3.28 5.73 0.36
N THR A 25 -2.97 5.84 1.65
CA THR A 25 -1.65 6.30 2.09
C THR A 25 -0.64 5.24 1.65
N ALA A 26 0.10 5.50 0.57
CA ALA A 26 1.25 4.68 0.25
C ALA A 26 2.22 4.75 1.44
N SER A 27 2.47 3.61 2.09
CA SER A 27 3.44 3.55 3.19
C SER A 27 4.83 3.84 2.63
N ALA A 28 5.55 4.75 3.29
CA ALA A 28 6.93 5.05 2.96
C ALA A 28 7.89 3.92 3.39
N ASP A 29 7.40 2.91 4.13
CA ASP A 29 8.23 1.83 4.67
C ASP A 29 8.58 0.74 3.64
N GLY A 30 8.39 0.97 2.33
CA GLY A 30 8.68 0.00 1.26
C GLY A 30 7.93 -1.33 1.37
N LEU A 31 8.01 -2.17 0.33
CA LEU A 31 7.45 -3.53 0.34
C LEU A 31 8.56 -4.58 0.34
N GLN A 32 8.22 -5.79 0.82
CA GLN A 32 9.10 -6.95 0.68
C GLN A 32 8.92 -7.57 -0.71
N ILE A 33 9.97 -7.59 -1.52
CA ILE A 33 10.02 -8.38 -2.75
C ILE A 33 10.35 -9.82 -2.37
N ARG A 34 9.42 -10.75 -2.63
CA ARG A 34 9.56 -12.17 -2.25
C ARG A 34 9.83 -13.05 -3.47
N SER A 35 10.81 -13.92 -3.34
CA SER A 35 11.11 -14.96 -4.32
C SER A 35 9.97 -15.98 -4.37
N GLY A 36 9.45 -16.25 -5.58
CA GLY A 36 8.46 -17.30 -5.79
C GLY A 36 8.99 -18.72 -5.61
N MET A 37 10.32 -18.91 -5.56
CA MET A 37 10.94 -20.24 -5.46
C MET A 37 10.98 -20.77 -4.02
N ASN A 38 11.27 -19.90 -3.05
CA ASN A 38 11.50 -20.29 -1.65
C ASN A 38 10.84 -19.35 -0.63
N GLY A 39 10.14 -18.31 -1.08
CA GLY A 39 9.50 -17.32 -0.21
C GLY A 39 10.47 -16.38 0.51
N PHE A 40 11.76 -16.39 0.17
CA PHE A 40 12.75 -15.49 0.77
C PHE A 40 12.59 -14.07 0.24
N CYS A 41 13.06 -13.09 1.02
CA CYS A 41 12.97 -11.68 0.70
C CYS A 41 14.25 -11.17 0.04
N LEU A 42 14.13 -10.21 -0.88
CA LEU A 42 15.24 -9.42 -1.40
C LEU A 42 15.86 -8.60 -0.25
N ASP A 43 17.15 -8.78 -0.01
CA ASP A 43 17.83 -8.34 1.23
C ASP A 43 19.19 -7.70 0.90
N ILE A 44 19.54 -6.59 1.57
CA ILE A 44 20.92 -6.07 1.55
C ILE A 44 21.75 -6.83 2.59
N GLN A 45 22.79 -7.53 2.13
CA GLN A 45 23.60 -8.40 2.96
C GLN A 45 24.13 -7.68 4.21
N GLY A 46 23.80 -8.24 5.38
CA GLY A 46 24.25 -7.72 6.68
C GLY A 46 23.62 -6.39 7.09
N ALA A 47 22.57 -5.93 6.40
CA ALA A 47 21.99 -4.60 6.56
C ALA A 47 23.03 -3.46 6.45
N ASN A 48 24.05 -3.67 5.61
CA ASN A 48 25.13 -2.71 5.42
C ASN A 48 24.61 -1.44 4.71
N PRO A 49 24.78 -0.24 5.29
CA PRO A 49 24.38 1.00 4.66
C PRO A 49 25.26 1.42 3.47
N ASP A 50 26.47 0.85 3.36
CA ASP A 50 27.39 1.06 2.23
C ASP A 50 27.06 0.09 1.07
N PRO A 51 27.67 0.27 -0.12
CA PRO A 51 27.49 -0.66 -1.24
C PRO A 51 27.74 -2.11 -0.81
N ALA A 52 26.69 -2.92 -0.88
CA ALA A 52 26.72 -4.31 -0.46
C ALA A 52 25.94 -5.18 -1.47
N PRO A 53 26.23 -6.50 -1.52
CA PRO A 53 25.48 -7.40 -2.36
C PRO A 53 23.99 -7.44 -1.99
N VAL A 54 23.16 -7.46 -3.02
CA VAL A 54 21.74 -7.83 -2.88
C VAL A 54 21.63 -9.34 -2.94
N VAL A 55 21.01 -9.93 -1.92
CA VAL A 55 20.87 -11.37 -1.73
C VAL A 55 19.41 -11.73 -1.48
N THR A 56 19.12 -13.03 -1.32
CA THR A 56 17.84 -13.49 -0.78
C THR A 56 18.06 -14.10 0.60
N TYR A 57 17.28 -13.68 1.58
CA TYR A 57 17.36 -14.17 2.97
C TYR A 57 15.96 -14.45 3.52
N PRO A 58 15.79 -15.34 4.53
CA PRO A 58 14.50 -15.51 5.19
C PRO A 58 13.88 -14.17 5.58
N CYS A 59 12.61 -13.98 5.21
CA CYS A 59 11.89 -12.75 5.50
C CYS A 59 11.78 -12.55 7.02
N ASN A 60 12.30 -11.42 7.52
CA ASN A 60 12.30 -11.07 8.94
C ASN A 60 11.73 -9.65 9.20
N GLY A 61 11.38 -8.90 8.15
CA GLY A 61 10.69 -7.61 8.25
C GLY A 61 11.61 -6.41 8.55
N GLN A 62 12.92 -6.65 8.57
CA GLN A 62 13.95 -5.63 8.80
C GLN A 62 13.99 -4.60 7.66
N ALA A 63 14.61 -3.44 7.95
CA ALA A 63 14.68 -2.33 7.02
C ALA A 63 15.42 -2.65 5.71
N ASN A 64 16.45 -3.50 5.79
CA ASN A 64 17.23 -3.98 4.64
C ASN A 64 16.45 -4.95 3.72
N GLN A 65 15.18 -5.24 4.03
CA GLN A 65 14.27 -6.03 3.20
C GLN A 65 13.10 -5.21 2.63
N ARG A 66 13.15 -3.87 2.73
CA ARG A 66 12.12 -2.94 2.24
C ARG A 66 12.63 -2.20 1.01
N TRP A 67 11.87 -2.28 -0.08
CA TRP A 67 12.18 -1.72 -1.40
C TRP A 67 11.02 -0.89 -1.96
#